data_AF-A0A7X1XEK6-F1
#
_entry.id   AF-A0A7X1XEK6-F1
#
_cell.length_a   1.000
_cell.length_b   1.000
_cell.length_c   1.000
_cell.angle_alpha   90.00
_cell.angle_beta   90.00
_cell.angle_gamma   90.00
#
_symmetry.space_group_name_H-M   'P 1'
#
loop_
_entity.id
_entity.type
_entity.pdbx_description
1 polymer ?
#
loop_
_entity_poly.entity_id
_entity_poly.type
_entity_poly.pdbx_seq_one_letter_code
_entity_poly.pdbx_strand_id
1 'polypeptide(L)'
;MAIQAFVATEYGEELDLYIRLNNVEINNHGELSRVKFRGFLSKEAFQNGKRWLWEKDVEFLADVKKPIWEQAYKVLMVEIGSDNYSFID
;
A
#
# COMPACT_ATOMS: atom_id res chain seq x y z
N MET A 1 -5.96 8.71 3.98
CA MET A 1 -4.77 8.79 3.12
C MET A 1 -4.70 7.56 2.23
N ALA A 2 -4.52 7.79 0.93
CA ALA A 2 -4.28 6.77 -0.06
C ALA A 2 -3.13 7.22 -0.97
N ILE A 3 -2.58 6.30 -1.73
CA ILE A 3 -1.70 6.66 -2.85
C ILE A 3 -2.39 6.23 -4.14
N GLN A 4 -2.23 7.02 -5.18
CA GLN A 4 -2.53 6.60 -6.54
C GLN A 4 -1.23 6.08 -7.14
N ALA A 5 -1.22 4.85 -7.63
CA ALA A 5 -0.01 4.23 -8.16
C ALA A 5 -0.29 3.48 -9.47
N PHE A 6 0.62 3.59 -10.41
CA PHE A 6 0.73 2.73 -11.58
C PHE A 6 1.36 1.42 -11.16
N VAL A 7 0.58 0.35 -11.18
CA VAL A 7 1.10 -0.98 -10.89
C VAL A 7 1.15 -1.77 -12.19
N ALA A 8 2.33 -2.26 -12.54
CA ALA A 8 2.50 -3.20 -13.62
C ALA A 8 1.91 -4.56 -13.21
N THR A 9 1.00 -5.09 -14.01
CA THR A 9 0.54 -6.47 -13.86
C THR A 9 1.66 -7.43 -14.26
N GLU A 10 1.52 -8.71 -13.89
CA GLU A 10 2.44 -9.78 -14.33
C GLU A 10 2.52 -9.94 -15.86
N TYR A 11 1.59 -9.34 -16.60
CA TYR A 11 1.53 -9.32 -18.06
C TYR A 11 2.08 -8.02 -18.68
N GLY A 12 2.62 -7.10 -17.86
CA GLY A 12 3.22 -5.85 -18.32
C GLY A 12 2.23 -4.72 -18.61
N GLU A 13 0.97 -4.85 -18.19
CA GLU A 13 -0.01 -3.77 -18.31
C GLU A 13 0.12 -2.83 -17.12
N GLU A 14 0.24 -1.52 -17.36
CA GLU A 14 0.24 -0.51 -16.29
C GLU A 14 -1.20 -0.13 -15.94
N LEU A 15 -1.58 -0.32 -14.68
CA LEU A 15 -2.89 0.04 -14.18
C LEU A 15 -2.79 1.12 -13.10
N ASP A 16 -3.61 2.15 -13.26
CA ASP A 16 -3.77 3.19 -12.26
C ASP A 16 -4.68 2.68 -11.11
N LEU A 17 -4.11 2.58 -9.91
CA LEU A 17 -4.77 2.04 -8.73
C LEU A 17 -4.75 3.02 -7.56
N TYR A 18 -5.88 3.11 -6.89
CA TYR A 18 -6.04 3.73 -5.58
C TYR A 18 -5.62 2.71 -4.52
N ILE A 19 -4.48 2.89 -3.88
CA ILE A 19 -3.93 1.96 -2.89
C ILE A 19 -4.16 2.45 -1.47
N ARG A 20 -4.81 1.58 -0.69
CA ARG A 20 -5.13 1.78 0.72
C ARG A 20 -4.34 0.82 1.61
N LEU A 21 -3.90 1.31 2.76
CA LEU A 21 -3.50 0.47 3.88
C LEU A 21 -4.76 -0.12 4.57
N ASN A 22 -4.93 -1.43 4.49
CA ASN A 22 -6.12 -2.13 4.94
C ASN A 22 -5.95 -2.86 6.28
N ASN A 23 -4.81 -3.50 6.49
CA ASN A 23 -4.50 -4.16 7.76
C ASN A 23 -3.09 -3.79 8.21
N VAL A 24 -2.92 -3.70 9.53
CA VAL A 24 -1.65 -3.36 10.17
C VAL A 24 -1.48 -4.22 11.41
N GLU A 25 -0.52 -5.14 11.36
CA GLU A 25 -0.09 -5.96 12.47
C GLU A 25 1.28 -5.44 12.93
N ILE A 26 1.26 -4.63 13.98
CA ILE A 26 2.48 -4.00 14.51
C ILE A 26 3.09 -4.84 15.61
N ASN A 27 4.39 -5.08 15.49
CA ASN A 27 5.21 -5.71 16.49
C ASN A 27 6.25 -4.71 17.03
N ASN A 28 6.29 -4.55 18.34
CA ASN A 28 7.19 -3.61 19.04
C ASN A 28 8.36 -4.32 19.75
N HIS A 29 8.49 -5.63 19.62
CA HIS A 29 9.54 -6.44 20.26
C HIS A 29 10.70 -6.80 19.31
N GLY A 30 10.87 -6.04 18.22
CA GLY A 30 11.96 -6.25 17.27
C GLY A 30 11.66 -7.30 16.19
N GLU A 31 10.41 -7.77 16.10
CA GLU A 31 9.97 -8.64 15.01
C GLU A 31 9.35 -7.82 13.86
N LEU A 32 9.22 -8.46 12.69
CA LEU A 32 8.63 -7.83 11.51
C LEU A 32 7.14 -7.52 11.75
N SER A 33 6.77 -6.28 11.48
CA SER A 33 5.39 -5.87 11.37
C SER A 33 4.87 -6.20 9.97
N ARG A 34 3.61 -6.60 9.88
CA ARG A 34 2.96 -6.99 8.63
C ARG A 34 1.87 -5.99 8.29
N VAL A 35 1.87 -5.53 7.06
CA VAL A 35 0.83 -4.64 6.55
C VAL A 35 0.28 -5.15 5.24
N LYS A 36 -1.03 -4.97 5.08
CA LYS A 36 -1.75 -5.36 3.87
C LYS A 36 -2.23 -4.14 3.14
N PHE A 37 -1.80 -4.00 1.89
CA PHE A 37 -2.27 -3.00 0.97
C PHE A 37 -3.27 -3.58 -0.02
N ARG A 38 -4.28 -2.79 -0.38
CA ARG A 38 -5.22 -3.14 -1.45
C ARG A 38 -5.37 -2.01 -2.44
N GLY A 39 -5.34 -2.35 -3.72
CA GLY A 39 -5.50 -1.47 -4.85
C GLY A 39 -6.89 -1.58 -5.47
N PHE A 40 -7.48 -0.43 -5.79
CA PHE A 40 -8.80 -0.29 -6.39
C PHE A 40 -8.71 0.49 -7.70
N LEU A 41 -9.42 0.09 -8.75
CA LEU A 41 -9.41 0.80 -10.05
C LEU A 41 -10.11 2.16 -10.03
N SER A 42 -10.89 2.47 -9.00
CA SER A 42 -11.60 3.74 -8.94
C SER A 42 -11.72 4.26 -7.52
N LYS A 43 -11.81 5.58 -7.41
CA LYS A 43 -12.11 6.28 -6.15
C LYS A 43 -13.40 5.78 -5.52
N GLU A 44 -14.41 5.46 -6.33
CA GLU A 44 -15.69 4.92 -5.84
C GLU A 44 -15.52 3.53 -5.20
N ALA A 45 -14.73 2.63 -5.83
CA ALA A 45 -14.44 1.31 -5.28
C ALA A 45 -13.61 1.42 -3.99
N PHE A 46 -12.66 2.34 -3.95
CA PHE A 46 -11.87 2.70 -2.78
C PHE A 46 -12.75 3.19 -1.61
N GLN A 47 -13.66 4.14 -1.87
CA GLN A 47 -14.53 4.73 -0.84
C GLN A 47 -15.56 3.73 -0.29
N ASN A 48 -16.14 2.91 -1.17
CA ASN A 48 -17.17 1.96 -0.80
C ASN A 48 -16.63 0.61 -0.27
N GLY A 49 -15.30 0.43 -0.19
CA GLY A 49 -14.68 -0.82 0.25
C GLY A 49 -15.10 -2.03 -0.59
N LYS A 50 -15.35 -1.81 -1.89
CA LYS A 50 -15.80 -2.84 -2.85
C LYS A 50 -14.64 -3.79 -3.20
N ARG A 51 -14.82 -4.62 -4.24
CA ARG A 51 -13.83 -5.60 -4.72
C ARG A 51 -12.49 -4.91 -5.04
N TRP A 52 -11.41 -5.34 -4.39
CA TRP A 52 -10.05 -4.93 -4.73
C TRP A 52 -9.53 -5.77 -5.89
N LEU A 53 -8.63 -5.20 -6.68
CA LEU A 53 -8.03 -5.84 -7.86
C LEU A 53 -6.57 -6.18 -7.68
N TRP A 54 -5.97 -5.61 -6.64
CA TRP A 54 -4.59 -5.83 -6.28
C TRP A 54 -4.49 -5.90 -4.77
N GLU A 55 -3.67 -6.82 -4.27
CA GLU A 55 -3.37 -6.96 -2.86
C GLU A 55 -1.87 -7.24 -2.72
N LYS A 56 -1.25 -6.64 -1.71
CA LYS A 56 0.16 -6.87 -1.41
C LYS A 56 0.37 -6.83 0.09
N ASP A 57 1.00 -7.87 0.58
CA ASP A 57 1.54 -7.92 1.92
C ASP A 57 2.97 -7.39 1.90
N VAL A 58 3.28 -6.54 2.88
CA VAL A 58 4.59 -5.95 3.08
C VAL A 58 5.00 -6.17 4.53
N GLU A 59 6.25 -6.58 4.72
CA GLU A 59 6.82 -6.79 6.05
C GLU A 59 7.93 -5.77 6.30
N PHE A 60 7.94 -5.13 7.46
CA PHE A 60 8.99 -4.19 7.84
C PHE A 60 9.18 -4.10 9.35
N LEU A 61 10.38 -3.67 9.77
CA LEU A 61 10.64 -3.32 11.16
C LEU A 61 10.01 -1.96 11.46
N ALA A 62 8.91 -1.96 12.22
CA ALA A 62 8.19 -0.74 12.56
C ALA A 62 8.85 0.01 13.72
N ASP A 63 9.16 1.29 13.52
CA ASP A 63 9.44 2.23 14.60
C ASP A 63 8.12 2.80 15.12
N VAL A 64 7.64 2.26 16.24
CA VAL A 64 6.37 2.69 16.87
C VAL A 64 6.40 4.13 17.39
N LYS A 65 7.57 4.80 17.41
CA LYS A 65 7.68 6.22 17.75
C LYS A 65 7.37 7.14 16.58
N LYS A 66 7.25 6.59 15.36
CA LYS A 66 6.95 7.33 14.14
C LYS A 66 5.61 6.87 13.57
N PRO A 67 4.96 7.68 12.71
CA PRO A 67 3.74 7.27 12.02
C PRO A 67 3.98 5.97 11.24
N ILE A 68 3.21 4.94 11.58
CA ILE A 68 3.33 3.61 10.98
C ILE A 68 2.95 3.64 9.50
N TRP A 69 1.92 4.40 9.15
CA TRP A 69 1.42 4.47 7.78
C TRP A 69 2.48 5.05 6.83
N GLU A 70 3.24 6.07 7.24
CA GLU A 70 4.34 6.62 6.43
C GLU A 70 5.42 5.57 6.18
N GLN A 71 5.76 4.80 7.21
CA GLN A 71 6.74 3.72 7.11
C GLN A 71 6.26 2.62 6.16
N ALA A 72 5.01 2.19 6.32
CA ALA A 72 4.37 1.20 5.48
C ALA A 72 4.35 1.62 4.00
N TYR A 73 3.93 2.86 3.72
CA TYR A 73 3.91 3.39 2.36
C TYR A 73 5.32 3.50 1.77
N LYS A 74 6.33 3.94 2.53
CA LYS A 74 7.72 3.96 2.05
C LYS A 74 8.23 2.58 1.62
N VAL A 75 7.93 1.54 2.40
CA VAL A 75 8.35 0.18 2.06
C VAL A 75 7.61 -0.31 0.82
N LEU A 76 6.31 -0.04 0.72
CA LEU A 76 5.53 -0.34 -0.47
C LEU A 76 6.12 0.33 -1.72
N MET A 77 6.52 1.60 -1.63
CA MET A 77 7.10 2.36 -2.74
C MET A 77 8.40 1.75 -3.26
N VAL A 78 9.24 1.23 -2.36
CA VAL A 78 10.45 0.50 -2.75
C VAL A 78 10.11 -0.81 -3.48
N GLU A 79 9.05 -1.50 -3.06
CA GLU A 79 8.60 -2.76 -3.67
C GLU A 79 7.99 -2.57 -5.07
N ILE A 80 7.23 -1.50 -5.30
CA ILE A 80 6.54 -1.26 -6.58
C ILE A 80 7.28 -0.32 -7.55
N GLY A 81 8.39 0.28 -7.10
CA GLY A 81 9.17 1.26 -7.84
C GLY A 81 8.75 2.71 -7.54
N SER A 82 9.74 3.54 -7.22
CA SER A 82 9.59 4.93 -6.74
C SER A 82 8.91 5.89 -7.72
N ASP A 83 8.95 5.59 -9.02
CA ASP A 83 8.52 6.52 -10.09
C ASP A 83 7.03 6.41 -10.43
N ASN A 84 6.32 5.48 -9.79
CA ASN A 84 5.00 5.04 -10.23
C ASN A 84 3.83 5.54 -9.36
N TYR A 85 3.97 6.57 -8.52
CA TYR A 85 2.85 6.97 -7.65
C TYR A 85 2.77 8.46 -7.30
N SER A 86 1.61 8.86 -6.80
CA SER A 86 1.30 10.19 -6.26
C SER A 86 0.43 10.05 -5.00
N PHE A 87 0.71 10.86 -3.98
CA PHE A 87 -0.13 10.91 -2.79
C PHE A 87 -1.45 11.60 -3.11
N ILE A 88 -2.55 11.03 -2.61
CA ILE A 88 -3.89 11.60 -2.75
C ILE A 88 -4.56 11.70 -1.37
N ASP A 89 -5.19 12.85 -1.10
CA ASP A 89 -5.95 13.12 0.12
C ASP A 89 -7.33 12.44 0.13
#